data_AF-X1RUM6-F1
#
_entry.id   AF-X1RUM6-F1
#
_cell.length_a   1.000
_cell.length_b   1.000
_cell.length_c   1.000
_cell.angle_alpha   90.00
_cell.angle_beta   90.00
_cell.angle_gamma   90.00
#
_symmetry.space_group_name_H-M   'P 1'
#
loop_
_entity.id
_entity.type
_entity.pdbx_description
1 polymer ?
#
loop_
_entity_poly.entity_id
_entity_poly.type
_entity_poly.pdbx_seq_one_letter_code
_entity_poly.pdbx_strand_id
1 'polypeptide(L)'
;MNGSRVVTIPTEVWESMGIDFGDELRFRLTSKPSDMTATLIKRPDVPANRRRGYELLVRKVFRHPDSYRSKMVTIPAQVCAVMGIDFGDELLFSPTPKPDDMTITVIKKPAETG
;
A
#
# COMPACT_ATOMS: atom_id res chain seq x y z
N MET A 1 7.45 -16.80 -7.56
CA MET A 1 6.43 -16.93 -6.50
C MET A 1 6.23 -15.56 -5.87
N ASN A 2 5.06 -14.94 -6.02
CA ASN A 2 4.79 -13.59 -5.51
C ASN A 2 4.36 -13.68 -4.04
N GLY A 3 5.34 -13.62 -3.14
CA GLY A 3 5.11 -13.53 -1.69
C GLY A 3 4.73 -12.10 -1.26
N SER A 4 4.36 -11.95 0.01
CA SER A 4 4.15 -10.63 0.62
C SER A 4 5.42 -9.78 0.49
N ARG A 5 5.26 -8.46 0.36
CA ARG A 5 6.39 -7.53 0.20
C ARG A 5 6.43 -6.55 1.35
N VAL A 6 7.61 -6.30 1.89
CA VAL A 6 7.79 -5.22 2.87
C VAL A 6 8.21 -3.97 2.11
N VAL A 7 7.50 -2.88 2.35
CA VAL A 7 7.77 -1.59 1.71
C VAL A 7 7.97 -0.53 2.77
N THR A 8 8.88 0.38 2.51
CA THR A 8 9.08 1.57 3.32
C THR A 8 8.07 2.62 2.89
N ILE A 9 7.30 3.15 3.84
CA ILE A 9 6.40 4.27 3.61
C ILE A 9 7.24 5.55 3.63
N PRO A 10 7.20 6.40 2.58
CA PRO A 10 7.89 7.69 2.59
C PRO A 10 7.45 8.57 3.76
N THR A 11 8.37 9.39 4.30
CA THR A 11 8.09 10.25 5.46
C THR A 11 6.87 11.13 5.26
N GLU A 12 6.80 11.78 4.10
CA GLU A 12 5.70 12.66 3.71
C GLU A 12 4.33 11.94 3.73
N VAL A 13 4.30 10.66 3.36
CA VAL A 13 3.07 9.87 3.30
C VAL A 13 2.54 9.57 4.69
N TRP A 14 3.40 9.08 5.60
CA TRP A 14 2.94 8.75 6.94
C TRP A 14 2.72 9.98 7.82
N GLU A 15 3.42 11.09 7.58
CA GLU A 15 3.10 12.38 8.22
C GLU A 15 1.75 12.93 7.74
N SER A 16 1.51 12.93 6.43
CA SER A 16 0.26 13.40 5.83
C SER A 16 -0.97 12.60 6.29
N MET A 17 -0.84 11.28 6.38
CA MET A 17 -1.90 10.41 6.91
C MET A 17 -1.90 10.33 8.45
N GLY A 18 -0.88 10.89 9.11
CA GLY A 18 -0.62 10.76 10.54
C GLY A 18 -0.39 9.32 11.01
N ILE A 19 0.04 8.41 10.14
CA ILE A 19 0.28 6.99 10.45
C ILE A 19 1.39 6.85 11.51
N ASP A 20 1.13 6.09 12.57
CA ASP A 20 2.09 5.80 13.63
C ASP A 20 2.39 4.31 13.83
N PHE A 21 3.42 4.02 14.63
CA PHE A 21 3.79 2.64 14.96
C PHE A 21 2.65 1.92 15.68
N GLY A 22 2.38 0.69 15.24
CA GLY A 22 1.27 -0.09 15.78
C GLY A 22 -0.07 0.21 15.12
N ASP A 23 -0.18 1.26 14.30
CA ASP A 23 -1.38 1.51 13.51
C ASP A 23 -1.68 0.35 12.58
N GLU A 24 -2.98 0.14 12.38
CA GLU A 24 -3.56 -0.91 11.59
C GLU A 24 -3.99 -0.37 10.23
N LEU A 25 -3.28 -0.78 9.17
CA LEU A 25 -3.55 -0.30 7.81
C LEU A 25 -4.27 -1.34 6.97
N ARG A 26 -5.28 -0.93 6.21
CA ARG A 26 -6.03 -1.79 5.27
C ARG A 26 -5.66 -1.46 3.83
N PHE A 27 -5.60 -2.48 2.97
CA PHE A 27 -5.48 -2.32 1.53
C PHE A 27 -6.82 -2.59 0.85
N ARG A 28 -7.32 -1.62 0.09
CA ARG A 28 -8.51 -1.77 -0.75
C ARG A 28 -8.10 -1.82 -2.21
N LEU A 29 -8.31 -2.96 -2.86
CA LEU A 29 -8.09 -3.08 -4.30
C LEU A 29 -9.28 -2.47 -5.04
N THR A 30 -9.01 -1.54 -5.96
CA THR A 30 -10.02 -0.96 -6.85
C THR A 30 -9.74 -1.42 -8.26
N SER A 31 -10.58 -2.32 -8.76
CA SER A 31 -10.50 -2.86 -10.12
C SER A 31 -11.27 -1.94 -11.06
N LYS A 32 -10.65 -0.86 -11.56
CA LYS A 32 -11.10 -0.27 -12.82
C LYS A 32 -10.41 -1.02 -13.97
N PRO A 33 -11.10 -1.35 -15.06
CA PRO A 33 -10.54 -2.16 -16.15
C PRO A 33 -9.28 -1.57 -16.79
N SER A 34 -9.07 -0.26 -16.69
CA SER A 34 -7.91 0.43 -17.27
C SER A 34 -6.72 0.57 -16.31
N ASP A 35 -6.95 0.55 -14.99
CA ASP A 35 -5.93 0.89 -13.99
C ASP A 35 -6.20 0.14 -12.68
N MET A 36 -5.38 -0.87 -12.39
CA MET A 36 -5.44 -1.60 -11.13
C MET A 36 -4.73 -0.77 -10.06
N THR A 37 -5.49 -0.20 -9.11
CA THR A 37 -4.95 0.61 -8.01
C THR A 37 -5.28 -0.02 -6.66
N ALA A 38 -4.41 0.20 -5.67
CA ALA A 38 -4.73 -0.10 -4.28
C ALA A 38 -4.89 1.21 -3.50
N THR A 39 -5.80 1.24 -2.53
CA THR A 39 -5.87 2.31 -1.54
C THR A 39 -5.38 1.78 -0.20
N LEU A 40 -4.39 2.45 0.39
CA LEU A 40 -3.97 2.27 1.77
C LEU A 40 -4.87 3.14 2.67
N ILE A 41 -5.44 2.55 3.71
CA ILE A 41 -6.42 3.20 4.58
C ILE A 41 -5.96 3.03 6.03
N LYS A 42 -5.87 4.13 6.78
CA LYS A 42 -5.44 4.13 8.20
C LYS A 42 -6.55 3.79 9.19
N ARG A 43 -7.82 3.98 8.84
CA ARG A 43 -8.98 3.72 9.73
C ARG A 43 -9.73 2.45 9.30
N PRO A 44 -9.52 1.29 9.96
CA PRO A 44 -10.22 0.05 9.62
C PRO A 44 -11.72 0.09 9.99
N ASP A 45 -12.15 1.04 10.83
CA ASP A 45 -13.54 1.17 11.29
C ASP A 45 -14.50 1.73 10.23
N VAL A 46 -13.99 2.13 9.06
CA VAL A 46 -14.87 2.37 7.91
C VAL A 46 -15.50 1.02 7.55
N PRO A 47 -16.82 0.86 7.69
CA PRO A 47 -17.48 -0.39 7.35
C PRO A 47 -17.15 -0.71 5.90
N ALA A 48 -16.70 -1.94 5.65
CA ALA A 48 -16.48 -2.45 4.31
C ALA A 48 -17.81 -2.30 3.57
N ASN A 49 -17.97 -1.18 2.85
CA ASN A 49 -19.20 -0.89 2.15
C ASN A 49 -19.32 -2.02 1.13
N ARG A 50 -20.41 -2.80 1.21
CA ARG A 50 -20.68 -4.07 0.50
C ARG A 50 -20.68 -3.98 -1.04
N ARG A 51 -20.01 -3.00 -1.66
CA ARG A 51 -19.96 -2.78 -3.10
C ARG A 51 -18.50 -2.76 -3.59
N ARG A 52 -18.10 -3.90 -4.16
CA ARG A 52 -17.13 -4.06 -5.27
C ARG A 52 -15.65 -3.73 -5.01
N GLY A 53 -15.12 -3.96 -3.81
CA GLY A 53 -13.66 -3.91 -3.57
C GLY A 53 -13.20 -5.12 -2.78
N TYR A 54 -12.15 -5.81 -3.24
CA TYR A 54 -11.45 -6.81 -2.45
C TYR A 54 -10.64 -6.06 -1.39
N GLU A 55 -11.22 -5.87 -0.19
CA GLU A 55 -10.50 -5.35 0.96
C GLU A 55 -9.67 -6.47 1.60
N LEU A 56 -8.35 -6.27 1.67
CA LEU A 56 -7.41 -7.24 2.23
C LEU A 56 -6.89 -6.74 3.58
N LEU A 57 -6.78 -7.68 4.51
CA LEU A 57 -6.69 -7.45 5.95
C LEU A 57 -5.45 -6.65 6.38
N VAL A 58 -5.75 -5.81 7.37
CA VAL A 58 -4.96 -5.14 8.40
C VAL A 58 -3.53 -5.64 8.61
N ARG A 59 -2.56 -4.74 8.40
CA ARG A 59 -1.14 -4.95 8.74
C ARG A 59 -0.67 -3.85 9.68
N LYS A 60 0.17 -4.24 10.66
CA LYS A 60 0.78 -3.32 11.61
C LYS A 60 1.94 -2.58 10.98
N VAL A 61 2.03 -1.29 11.27
CA VAL A 61 3.21 -0.48 10.93
C VAL A 61 4.33 -0.77 11.91
N PHE A 62 5.50 -1.10 11.39
CA PHE A 62 6.68 -1.41 12.21
C PHE A 62 7.89 -0.57 11.80
N ARG A 63 8.90 -0.57 12.65
CA ARG A 63 10.14 0.18 12.43
C ARG A 63 11.02 -0.53 11.42
N HIS A 64 11.66 0.25 10.56
CA HIS A 64 12.80 -0.26 9.80
C HIS A 64 13.94 -0.60 10.78
N PRO A 65 14.58 -1.78 10.66
CA PRO A 65 15.63 -2.20 11.61
C PRO A 65 16.80 -1.20 11.69
N ASP A 66 17.17 -0.61 10.54
CA ASP A 66 18.32 0.31 10.44
C ASP A 66 17.94 1.80 10.45
N SER A 67 16.66 2.15 10.59
CA SER A 67 16.22 3.54 10.56
C SER A 67 15.06 3.80 11.51
N TYR A 68 15.33 4.58 12.55
CA TYR A 68 14.34 5.03 13.52
C TYR A 68 13.27 5.96 12.91
N ARG A 69 13.54 6.55 11.74
CA ARG A 69 12.63 7.49 11.06
C ARG A 69 11.78 6.83 9.98
N SER A 70 12.11 5.61 9.57
CA SER A 70 11.43 4.93 8.47
C SER A 70 10.39 3.95 9.00
N LYS A 71 9.15 4.11 8.52
CA LYS A 71 8.03 3.22 8.80
C LYS A 71 7.90 2.20 7.68
N MET A 72 7.68 0.94 8.04
CA MET A 72 7.49 -0.15 7.09
C MET A 72 6.10 -0.76 7.24
N VAL A 73 5.55 -1.21 6.12
CA VAL A 73 4.33 -2.00 6.06
C VAL A 73 4.53 -3.21 5.16
N THR A 74 3.88 -4.31 5.50
CA THR A 74 3.82 -5.48 4.63
C THR A 74 2.63 -5.37 3.68
N ILE A 75 2.88 -5.30 2.37
CA ILE A 75 1.88 -5.51 1.33
C ILE A 75 1.57 -7.01 1.25
N PRO A 76 0.31 -7.45 1.42
CA PRO A 76 -0.07 -8.86 1.32
C PRO A 76 0.22 -9.44 -0.07
N ALA A 77 0.59 -10.73 -0.12
CA ALA A 77 0.84 -11.46 -1.37
C ALA A 77 -0.30 -11.32 -2.40
N GLN A 78 -1.56 -11.30 -1.95
CA GLN A 78 -2.69 -11.10 -2.86
C GLN A 78 -2.72 -9.70 -3.49
N VAL A 79 -2.40 -8.64 -2.73
CA VAL A 79 -2.27 -7.28 -3.28
C VAL A 79 -1.12 -7.24 -4.28
N CYS A 80 0.02 -7.84 -3.95
CA CYS A 80 1.15 -7.94 -4.87
C CYS A 80 0.78 -8.70 -6.15
N ALA A 81 0.07 -9.82 -6.04
CA ALA A 81 -0.34 -10.60 -7.20
C ALA A 81 -1.32 -9.82 -8.10
N VAL A 82 -2.30 -9.14 -7.50
CA VAL A 82 -3.31 -8.38 -8.25
C VAL A 82 -2.71 -7.14 -8.90
N MET A 83 -1.88 -6.39 -8.18
CA MET A 83 -1.21 -5.20 -8.72
C MET A 83 0.01 -5.53 -9.58
N GLY A 84 0.40 -6.82 -9.64
CA GLY A 84 1.63 -7.27 -10.27
C GLY A 84 2.88 -6.64 -9.66
N ILE A 85 2.98 -6.49 -8.34
CA ILE A 85 4.17 -5.92 -7.70
C ILE A 85 5.30 -6.96 -7.66
N ASP A 86 6.41 -6.65 -8.34
CA ASP A 86 7.62 -7.44 -8.39
C ASP A 86 8.78 -6.78 -7.63
N PHE A 87 9.88 -7.52 -7.47
CA PHE A 87 11.06 -6.96 -6.82
C PHE A 87 11.70 -5.88 -7.71
N GLY A 88 11.97 -4.72 -7.11
CA GLY A 88 12.56 -3.59 -7.82
C GLY A 88 11.54 -2.68 -8.50
N ASP A 89 10.25 -3.01 -8.50
CA ASP A 89 9.21 -2.07 -8.89
C ASP A 89 9.16 -0.89 -7.92
N GLU A 90 8.90 0.29 -8.47
CA GLU A 90 8.70 1.50 -7.68
C GLU A 90 7.21 1.63 -7.32
N LEU A 91 6.91 2.17 -6.14
CA LEU A 91 5.55 2.39 -5.69
C LEU A 91 5.33 3.88 -5.51
N LEU A 92 4.34 4.41 -6.25
CA LEU A 92 3.90 5.78 -6.10
C LEU A 92 2.75 5.86 -5.11
N PHE A 93 2.92 6.67 -4.08
CA PHE A 93 1.89 6.98 -3.09
C PHE A 93 1.27 8.34 -3.43
N SER A 94 0.02 8.35 -3.84
CA SER A 94 -0.72 9.54 -4.26
C SER A 94 -1.83 9.88 -3.25
N PRO A 95 -1.84 11.10 -2.70
CA PRO A 95 -2.86 11.50 -1.74
C PRO A 95 -4.24 11.44 -2.40
N THR A 96 -5.26 11.19 -1.59
CA THR A 96 -6.64 11.28 -2.04
C THR A 96 -7.34 12.44 -1.35
N PRO A 97 -8.52 12.89 -1.83
CA PRO A 97 -9.32 13.89 -1.12
C PRO A 97 -9.75 13.47 0.30
N LYS A 98 -9.62 12.18 0.64
CA LYS A 98 -9.85 11.67 1.98
C LYS A 98 -8.51 11.63 2.73
N PRO A 99 -8.38 12.33 3.86
CA PRO A 99 -7.10 12.49 4.56
C PRO A 99 -6.53 11.17 5.09
N ASP A 100 -7.38 10.16 5.33
CA ASP A 100 -6.97 8.85 5.84
C ASP A 100 -6.75 7.79 4.75
N ASP A 101 -6.90 8.14 3.46
CA ASP A 101 -6.76 7.26 2.30
C ASP A 101 -5.61 7.73 1.40
N MET A 102 -4.79 6.79 0.93
CA MET A 102 -3.68 7.02 0.00
C MET A 102 -3.75 6.01 -1.13
N THR A 103 -3.65 6.46 -2.37
CA THR A 103 -3.61 5.55 -3.52
C THR A 103 -2.17 5.08 -3.77
N ILE A 104 -2.00 3.80 -4.03
CA ILE A 104 -0.75 3.16 -4.39
C ILE A 104 -0.86 2.72 -5.84
N THR A 105 0.11 3.17 -6.63
CA THR A 105 0.28 2.80 -8.04
C THR A 105 1.65 2.14 -8.21
N VAL A 106 1.71 1.06 -8.99
CA VAL A 106 2.98 0.41 -9.32
C VAL A 106 3.58 1.13 -10.52
N ILE A 107 4.80 1.63 -10.36
CA ILE A 107 5.63 2.09 -11.46
C ILE A 107 6.54 0.92 -11.83
N LYS A 108 6.23 0.31 -12.97
CA LYS A 108 7.05 -0.77 -13.53
C LYS A 108 8.40 -0.22 -13.94
N LYS A 109 9.47 -0.89 -13.51
CA LYS A 109 10.78 -0.62 -14.11
C LYS A 109 10.70 -0.90 -15.62
N PRO A 110 11.32 -0.05 -16.46
CA PRO A 110 11.47 -0.38 -17.86
C PRO A 110 12.18 -1.73 -17.95
N ALA A 111 11.64 -2.63 -18.77
CA ALA A 111 12.33 -3.88 -19.07
C ALA A 111 13.68 -3.50 -19.68
N GLU A 112 14.77 -3.84 -19.00
CA GLU A 112 16.08 -3.77 -19.60
C GLU A 112 16.06 -4.74 -20.78
N THR A 113 15.91 -4.20 -21.99
CA THR A 113 16.15 -4.95 -23.23
C THR A 113 17.64 -5.25 -23.29
N GLY A 114 18.01 -6.41 -22.75
CA GLY A 114 19.30 -7.06 -22.99
C GLY A 114 19.28 -7.90 -24.25
#